data_AF-A0A6N4PSQ5-F1
#
_entry.id   AF-A0A6N4PSQ5-F1
#
_cell.length_a   1.000
_cell.length_b   1.000
_cell.length_c   1.000
_cell.angle_alpha   90.00
_cell.angle_beta   90.00
_cell.angle_gamma   90.00
#
_symmetry.space_group_name_H-M   'P 1'
#
loop_
_entity.id
_entity.type
_entity.pdbx_description
1 polymer ?
#
loop_
_entity_poly.entity_id
_entity_poly.type
_entity_poly.pdbx_seq_one_letter_code
_entity_poly.pdbx_strand_id
1 'polypeptide(L)'
;MKNHFICLFLMIIIQLEAKDGYLPVAASIVNVRKEPSLNSPVISQLTIGNLVKIIPNKKVKDTVNSVNGFWVNVEIGYSSKSKLKDGWIFDNYLGTPEKFTKPTYWLHKKFNGCSGDYCLTLKMKPNATYTYSYELCTGGNCNEETSCYEKSEKKISNNGYILCEGSGVIKVYKNLVWLQKFGKETNEYIFLKEHKLCMPGMDECMD
;
A
#
# COMPACT_ATOMS: atom_id res chain seq x y z
N MET A 1 -27.14 -46.48 17.49
CA MET A 1 -26.32 -46.06 16.34
C MET A 1 -26.25 -44.54 16.34
N LYS A 2 -25.08 -43.97 16.67
CA LYS A 2 -24.86 -42.52 16.74
C LYS A 2 -24.42 -42.03 15.36
N ASN A 3 -25.27 -41.28 14.67
CA ASN A 3 -24.88 -40.58 13.44
C ASN A 3 -24.08 -39.33 13.82
N HIS A 4 -22.76 -39.38 13.60
CA HIS A 4 -21.91 -38.19 13.59
C HIS A 4 -22.06 -37.48 12.25
N PHE A 5 -22.72 -36.32 12.26
CA PHE A 5 -22.64 -35.34 11.19
C PHE A 5 -21.29 -34.62 11.32
N ILE A 6 -20.30 -35.03 10.52
CA ILE A 6 -19.04 -34.29 10.38
C ILE A 6 -19.31 -33.15 9.40
N CYS A 7 -19.44 -31.94 9.95
CA CYS A 7 -19.56 -30.71 9.21
C CYS A 7 -18.18 -30.37 8.62
N LEU A 8 -17.95 -30.73 7.36
CA LEU A 8 -16.71 -30.41 6.64
C LEU A 8 -16.78 -28.95 6.16
N PHE A 9 -16.41 -28.00 7.01
CA PHE A 9 -16.17 -26.62 6.59
C PHE A 9 -14.86 -26.59 5.78
N LEU A 10 -14.99 -26.74 4.46
CA LEU A 10 -13.92 -26.47 3.51
C LEU A 10 -13.71 -24.94 3.46
N MET A 11 -12.93 -24.40 4.39
CA MET A 11 -12.41 -23.03 4.25
C MET A 11 -11.43 -23.02 3.08
N ILE A 12 -11.93 -22.70 1.89
CA ILE A 12 -11.10 -22.33 0.76
C ILE A 12 -10.45 -21.00 1.12
N ILE A 13 -9.27 -21.05 1.73
CA ILE A 13 -8.38 -19.90 1.84
C ILE A 13 -7.86 -19.67 0.43
N ILE A 14 -8.57 -18.84 -0.34
CA ILE A 14 -7.98 -18.23 -1.52
C ILE A 14 -6.90 -17.29 -0.99
N GLN A 15 -5.67 -17.80 -0.85
CA GLN A 15 -4.51 -16.92 -0.78
C GLN A 15 -4.47 -16.21 -2.12
N LEU A 16 -5.01 -14.98 -2.16
CA LEU A 16 -4.65 -14.05 -3.21
C LEU A 16 -3.15 -13.83 -3.07
N GLU A 17 -2.37 -14.55 -3.87
CA GLU A 17 -0.96 -14.25 -4.06
C GLU A 17 -0.89 -12.83 -4.61
N ALA A 18 -0.41 -11.90 -3.79
CA ALA A 18 -0.09 -10.55 -4.22
C ALA A 18 0.98 -10.67 -5.30
N LYS A 19 0.57 -10.41 -6.55
CA LYS A 19 1.45 -10.40 -7.71
C LYS A 19 2.56 -9.37 -7.46
N ASP A 20 3.78 -9.87 -7.25
CA ASP A 20 5.03 -9.14 -6.98
C ASP A 20 5.02 -8.07 -5.86
N GLY A 21 4.78 -8.54 -4.63
CA GLY A 21 5.81 -8.63 -3.58
C GLY A 21 6.34 -7.38 -2.85
N TYR A 22 5.91 -6.16 -3.19
CA TYR A 22 6.31 -4.96 -2.44
C TYR A 22 5.33 -4.58 -1.34
N LEU A 23 5.85 -4.11 -0.22
CA LEU A 23 5.09 -3.65 0.93
C LEU A 23 5.47 -2.20 1.27
N PRO A 24 4.49 -1.36 1.60
CA PRO A 24 4.74 0.00 2.05
C PRO A 24 5.24 0.03 3.49
N VAL A 25 6.16 0.94 3.77
CA VAL A 25 6.51 1.36 5.12
C VAL A 25 5.34 2.14 5.73
N ALA A 26 4.94 1.79 6.94
CA ALA A 26 3.74 2.29 7.63
C ALA A 26 3.99 3.33 8.73
N ALA A 27 5.24 3.74 8.91
CA ALA A 27 5.65 4.72 9.93
C ALA A 27 6.51 5.82 9.31
N SER A 28 6.51 7.00 9.93
CA SER A 28 7.15 8.20 9.37
C SER A 28 8.64 8.03 9.11
N ILE A 29 9.37 7.41 10.04
CA ILE A 29 10.80 7.08 9.91
C ILE A 29 11.01 5.66 10.41
N VAL A 30 11.61 4.82 9.57
CA VAL A 30 11.93 3.42 9.87
C VAL A 30 13.40 3.17 9.60
N ASN A 31 14.10 2.73 10.64
CA ASN A 31 15.50 2.34 10.54
C ASN A 31 15.60 0.96 9.88
N VAL A 32 16.35 0.89 8.78
CA VAL A 32 16.84 -0.35 8.20
C VAL A 32 18.17 -0.68 8.89
N ARG A 33 18.28 -1.88 9.45
CA ARG A 33 19.42 -2.27 10.27
C ARG A 33 20.24 -3.39 9.63
N LYS A 34 21.53 -3.44 9.96
CA LYS A 34 22.43 -4.47 9.45
C LYS A 34 22.07 -5.87 9.96
N GLU A 35 21.61 -5.96 11.20
CA GLU A 35 21.21 -7.19 11.90
C GLU A 35 19.81 -6.99 12.54
N PRO A 36 19.05 -8.08 12.82
CA PRO A 36 17.70 -8.03 13.39
C PRO A 36 17.70 -7.68 14.89
N SER A 37 18.12 -6.47 15.24
CA SER A 37 18.22 -5.99 16.62
C SER A 37 18.18 -4.47 16.70
N LEU A 38 17.56 -3.92 17.74
CA LEU A 38 17.58 -2.47 18.02
C LEU A 38 18.99 -1.90 18.26
N ASN A 39 19.95 -2.75 18.65
CA ASN A 39 21.33 -2.35 18.92
C ASN A 39 22.22 -2.43 17.66
N SER A 40 21.71 -2.96 16.55
CA SER A 40 22.47 -3.08 15.31
C SER A 40 22.61 -1.71 14.61
N PRO A 41 23.73 -1.43 13.92
CA PRO A 41 23.90 -0.21 13.14
C PRO A 41 22.74 0.02 12.17
N VAL A 42 22.29 1.28 12.09
CA VAL A 42 21.33 1.74 11.08
C VAL A 42 22.10 1.97 9.78
N ILE A 43 21.67 1.31 8.71
CA ILE A 43 22.33 1.35 7.39
C ILE A 43 21.52 2.14 6.34
N SER A 44 20.25 2.40 6.61
CA SER A 44 19.39 3.28 5.84
C SER A 44 18.20 3.72 6.71
N GLN A 45 17.55 4.81 6.32
CA GLN A 45 16.24 5.17 6.86
C GLN A 45 15.24 5.23 5.71
N LEU A 46 14.03 4.74 5.96
CA LEU A 46 12.91 4.79 5.04
C LEU A 46 11.79 5.62 5.66
N THR A 47 11.05 6.32 4.82
CA THR A 47 9.87 7.07 5.22
C THR A 47 8.59 6.32 4.87
N ILE A 48 7.47 6.76 5.45
CA ILE A 48 6.15 6.22 5.13
C ILE A 48 5.91 6.18 3.61
N GLY A 49 5.29 5.11 3.13
CA GLY A 49 5.01 4.92 1.71
C GLY A 49 6.20 4.41 0.87
N ASN A 50 7.45 4.44 1.38
CA ASN A 50 8.54 3.73 0.71
C ASN A 50 8.19 2.24 0.57
N LEU A 51 8.42 1.69 -0.61
CA LEU A 51 8.17 0.30 -0.93
C LEU A 51 9.43 -0.54 -0.68
N VAL A 52 9.23 -1.70 -0.04
CA VAL A 52 10.28 -2.70 0.21
C VAL A 52 9.79 -4.08 -0.20
N LYS A 53 10.69 -4.98 -0.61
CA LYS A 53 10.33 -6.37 -0.90
C LYS A 53 10.84 -7.27 0.21
N ILE A 54 9.98 -8.12 0.79
CA ILE A 54 10.44 -9.09 1.79
C ILE A 54 11.29 -10.16 1.10
N ILE A 55 12.46 -10.43 1.67
CA ILE A 55 13.31 -11.56 1.27
C ILE A 55 12.77 -12.81 1.99
N PRO A 56 12.26 -13.82 1.25
CA PRO A 56 11.63 -14.99 1.86
C PRO A 56 12.58 -15.75 2.81
N ASN A 57 11.99 -16.43 3.79
CA ASN A 57 12.68 -17.32 4.74
C ASN A 57 13.75 -16.65 5.65
N LYS A 58 13.88 -15.31 5.62
CA LYS A 58 14.74 -14.56 6.54
C LYS A 58 13.90 -13.76 7.53
N LYS A 59 13.48 -14.42 8.61
CA LYS A 59 12.74 -13.78 9.72
C LYS A 59 13.24 -14.22 11.08
N VAL A 60 13.27 -13.30 12.03
CA VAL A 60 13.66 -13.55 13.43
C VAL A 60 12.55 -13.03 14.34
N LYS A 61 11.97 -13.91 15.15
CA LYS A 61 10.92 -13.53 16.10
C LYS A 61 11.53 -12.69 17.22
N ASP A 62 10.89 -11.58 17.56
CA ASP A 62 11.36 -10.68 18.62
C ASP A 62 10.21 -9.86 19.22
N THR A 63 10.48 -9.16 20.32
CA THR A 63 9.60 -8.16 20.92
C THR A 63 10.26 -6.79 20.88
N VAL A 64 9.70 -5.88 20.09
CA VAL A 64 10.19 -4.50 19.97
C VAL A 64 9.14 -3.56 20.53
N ASN A 65 9.52 -2.72 21.51
CA ASN A 65 8.62 -1.77 22.17
C ASN A 65 7.32 -2.42 22.66
N SER A 66 7.43 -3.57 23.33
CA SER A 66 6.31 -4.37 23.85
C SER A 66 5.37 -4.95 22.78
N VAL A 67 5.76 -4.91 21.51
CA VAL A 67 5.02 -5.53 20.41
C VAL A 67 5.74 -6.79 19.96
N ASN A 68 5.06 -7.93 20.06
CA ASN A 68 5.52 -9.20 19.48
C ASN A 68 5.44 -9.13 17.95
N GLY A 69 6.49 -9.58 17.27
CA GLY A 69 6.54 -9.59 15.82
C GLY A 69 7.78 -10.29 15.28
N PHE A 70 8.20 -9.88 14.09
CA PHE A 70 9.37 -10.43 13.43
C PHE A 70 10.24 -9.32 12.87
N TRP A 71 11.54 -9.42 13.06
CA TRP A 71 12.47 -8.82 12.11
C TRP A 71 12.39 -9.58 10.80
N VAL A 72 12.22 -8.85 9.70
CA VAL A 72 12.22 -9.40 8.35
C VAL A 72 13.32 -8.73 7.54
N ASN A 73 14.04 -9.52 6.76
CA ASN A 73 15.03 -8.99 5.84
C ASN A 73 14.32 -8.51 4.57
N VAL A 74 14.65 -7.32 4.09
CA VAL A 74 13.96 -6.67 2.98
C VAL A 74 14.96 -6.09 1.98
N GLU A 75 14.58 -6.10 0.71
CA GLU A 75 15.24 -5.34 -0.34
C GLU A 75 14.69 -3.90 -0.36
N ILE A 76 15.60 -2.91 -0.37
CA ILE A 76 15.27 -1.47 -0.26
C ILE A 76 15.68 -0.65 -1.49
N GLY A 77 16.32 -1.27 -2.48
CA GLY A 77 16.93 -0.58 -3.63
C GLY A 77 15.96 0.19 -4.53
N TYR A 78 14.65 -0.13 -4.48
CA TYR A 78 13.62 0.58 -5.23
C TYR A 78 13.33 1.98 -4.67
N SER A 79 13.28 2.10 -3.34
CA SER A 79 12.82 3.33 -2.66
C SER A 79 13.93 4.09 -1.93
N SER A 80 15.17 3.60 -1.97
CA SER A 80 16.30 4.19 -1.25
C SER A 80 17.40 4.64 -2.19
N LYS A 81 18.02 5.79 -1.87
CA LYS A 81 19.26 6.26 -2.52
C LYS A 81 20.50 5.47 -2.07
N SER A 82 20.34 4.50 -1.16
CA SER A 82 21.44 3.69 -0.63
C SER A 82 22.02 2.76 -1.68
N LYS A 83 23.35 2.59 -1.67
CA LYS A 83 24.04 1.55 -2.47
C LYS A 83 23.82 0.14 -1.90
N LEU A 84 23.34 0.04 -0.66
CA LEU A 84 22.99 -1.23 -0.04
C LEU A 84 21.64 -1.70 -0.54
N LYS A 85 21.56 -2.98 -0.92
CA LYS A 85 20.35 -3.55 -1.51
C LYS A 85 19.38 -4.10 -0.49
N ASP A 86 19.85 -4.53 0.69
CA ASP A 86 19.01 -5.18 1.71
C ASP A 86 19.34 -4.76 3.15
N GLY A 87 18.45 -5.14 4.07
CA GLY A 87 18.61 -4.96 5.51
C GLY A 87 17.40 -5.43 6.31
N TRP A 88 17.44 -5.27 7.62
CA TRP A 88 16.40 -5.75 8.53
C TRP A 88 15.47 -4.63 9.00
N ILE A 89 14.17 -4.91 8.94
CA ILE A 89 13.09 -4.04 9.45
C ILE A 89 12.18 -4.89 10.34
N PHE A 90 11.66 -4.32 11.42
CA PHE A 90 10.63 -4.98 12.22
C PHE A 90 9.26 -4.90 11.52
N ASP A 91 8.60 -6.04 11.34
CA ASP A 91 7.42 -6.20 10.48
C ASP A 91 6.23 -5.33 10.88
N ASN A 92 6.10 -4.95 12.14
CA ASN A 92 5.09 -4.00 12.61
C ASN A 92 5.24 -2.59 11.98
N TYR A 93 6.30 -2.33 11.23
CA TYR A 93 6.45 -1.11 10.44
C TYR A 93 6.09 -1.30 8.96
N LEU A 94 5.61 -2.47 8.54
CA LEU A 94 5.22 -2.78 7.17
C LEU A 94 3.70 -2.99 7.05
N GLY A 95 3.10 -2.38 6.03
CA GLY A 95 1.68 -2.49 5.71
C GLY A 95 1.36 -3.73 4.90
N THR A 96 1.26 -4.88 5.57
CA THR A 96 0.78 -6.12 4.94
C THR A 96 -0.75 -6.13 4.80
N PRO A 97 -1.32 -6.75 3.74
CA PRO A 97 -2.76 -6.72 3.45
C PRO A 97 -3.67 -7.07 4.63
N GLU A 98 -3.27 -8.04 5.47
CA GLU A 98 -4.02 -8.53 6.61
C GLU A 98 -4.11 -7.54 7.78
N LYS A 99 -3.22 -6.54 7.84
CA LYS A 99 -3.20 -5.54 8.92
C LYS A 99 -4.16 -4.37 8.66
N PHE A 100 -4.62 -4.22 7.41
CA PHE A 100 -5.51 -3.15 7.02
C PHE A 100 -6.96 -3.44 7.43
N THR A 101 -7.56 -2.52 8.17
CA THR A 101 -8.95 -2.64 8.62
C THR A 101 -9.79 -1.48 8.10
N LYS A 102 -11.09 -1.71 7.89
CA LYS A 102 -12.01 -0.64 7.51
C LYS A 102 -12.31 0.22 8.75
N PRO A 103 -12.02 1.53 8.74
CA PRO A 103 -12.37 2.39 9.87
C PRO A 103 -13.89 2.53 9.99
N THR A 104 -14.39 2.70 11.22
CA THR A 104 -15.81 2.90 11.50
C THR A 104 -16.30 4.26 11.03
N TYR A 105 -15.42 5.27 11.05
CA TYR A 105 -15.68 6.62 10.60
C TYR A 105 -14.48 7.17 9.83
N TRP A 106 -14.74 7.89 8.74
CA TRP A 106 -13.71 8.51 7.91
C TRP A 106 -13.96 10.02 7.78
N LEU A 107 -12.94 10.82 8.11
CA LEU A 107 -13.07 12.28 8.21
C LEU A 107 -12.85 12.99 6.86
N HIS A 108 -11.97 12.48 6.00
CA HIS A 108 -11.64 13.16 4.75
C HIS A 108 -12.76 13.00 3.72
N LYS A 109 -13.17 14.11 3.11
CA LYS A 109 -14.26 14.12 2.11
C LYS A 109 -13.76 14.11 0.68
N LYS A 110 -12.58 14.68 0.44
CA LYS A 110 -11.96 14.79 -0.88
C LYS A 110 -10.44 14.71 -0.77
N PHE A 111 -9.82 14.27 -1.85
CA PHE A 111 -8.38 14.33 -2.05
C PHE A 111 -8.12 14.52 -3.54
N ASN A 112 -7.21 15.42 -3.88
CA ASN A 112 -6.68 15.59 -5.21
C ASN A 112 -5.16 15.64 -5.06
N GLY A 113 -4.44 14.75 -5.72
CA GLY A 113 -2.99 14.70 -5.62
C GLY A 113 -2.37 14.16 -6.89
N CYS A 114 -1.20 14.69 -7.25
CA CYS A 114 -0.47 14.29 -8.45
C CYS A 114 0.98 13.90 -8.11
N SER A 115 1.51 12.87 -8.76
CA SER A 115 2.90 12.44 -8.68
C SER A 115 3.40 12.22 -10.10
N GLY A 116 4.29 13.09 -10.57
CA GLY A 116 4.60 13.18 -12.00
C GLY A 116 3.35 13.44 -12.83
N ASP A 117 3.16 12.66 -13.89
CA ASP A 117 2.01 12.78 -14.80
C ASP A 117 0.74 12.09 -14.29
N TYR A 118 0.79 11.49 -13.11
CA TYR A 118 -0.32 10.75 -12.54
C TYR A 118 -1.08 11.58 -11.51
N CYS A 119 -2.36 11.83 -11.77
CA CYS A 119 -3.25 12.58 -10.88
C CYS A 119 -4.43 11.73 -10.41
N LEU A 120 -4.63 11.67 -9.10
CA LEU A 120 -5.73 10.96 -8.44
C LEU A 120 -6.70 11.95 -7.80
N THR A 121 -7.98 11.80 -8.12
CA THR A 121 -9.09 12.49 -7.45
C THR A 121 -9.93 11.48 -6.68
N LEU A 122 -10.24 11.78 -5.42
CA LEU A 122 -11.12 10.99 -4.56
C LEU A 122 -12.29 11.81 -4.05
N LYS A 123 -13.46 11.19 -4.00
CA LYS A 123 -14.61 11.62 -3.21
C LYS A 123 -14.93 10.54 -2.19
N MET A 124 -14.86 10.88 -0.91
CA MET A 124 -14.89 9.94 0.20
C MET A 124 -16.08 10.21 1.11
N LYS A 125 -16.62 9.15 1.70
CA LYS A 125 -17.80 9.19 2.56
C LYS A 125 -17.43 8.79 4.01
N PRO A 126 -18.20 9.25 5.01
CA PRO A 126 -17.96 8.91 6.42
C PRO A 126 -17.94 7.41 6.73
N ASN A 127 -18.62 6.58 5.95
CA ASN A 127 -18.66 5.13 6.11
C ASN A 127 -17.45 4.39 5.49
N ALA A 128 -16.34 5.12 5.26
CA ALA A 128 -15.10 4.61 4.66
C ALA A 128 -15.29 4.00 3.27
N THR A 129 -16.18 4.59 2.46
CA THR A 129 -16.31 4.28 1.03
C THR A 129 -15.85 5.46 0.19
N TYR A 130 -15.42 5.21 -1.03
CA TYR A 130 -14.93 6.26 -1.91
C TYR A 130 -15.28 5.97 -3.37
N THR A 131 -15.34 7.04 -4.17
CA THR A 131 -15.19 6.99 -5.62
C THR A 131 -13.89 7.67 -6.00
N TYR A 132 -13.27 7.22 -7.08
CA TYR A 132 -12.03 7.80 -7.57
C TYR A 132 -12.07 8.00 -9.07
N SER A 133 -11.20 8.88 -9.54
CA SER A 133 -10.89 9.05 -10.95
C SER A 133 -9.41 9.38 -11.15
N TYR A 134 -8.82 8.85 -12.21
CA TYR A 134 -7.50 9.22 -12.69
C TYR A 134 -7.48 9.26 -14.21
N GLU A 135 -6.56 10.03 -14.77
CA GLU A 135 -6.40 10.19 -16.21
C GLU A 135 -5.18 9.42 -16.69
N LEU A 136 -5.29 8.81 -17.87
CA LEU A 136 -4.20 8.17 -18.59
C LEU A 136 -3.94 8.94 -19.89
N CYS A 137 -2.67 8.96 -20.31
CA CYS A 137 -2.19 9.64 -21.53
C CYS A 137 -2.39 11.16 -21.55
N THR A 138 -2.40 11.82 -20.40
CA THR A 138 -2.37 13.28 -20.30
C THR A 138 -1.09 13.81 -20.96
N GLY A 139 -1.19 14.23 -22.24
CA GLY A 139 -0.04 14.69 -23.04
C GLY A 139 0.58 13.63 -23.97
N GLY A 140 0.01 12.43 -24.08
CA GLY A 140 0.47 11.36 -24.97
C GLY A 140 -0.64 10.82 -25.89
N ASN A 141 -0.28 9.94 -26.83
CA ASN A 141 -1.25 9.26 -27.70
C ASN A 141 -1.74 7.96 -27.03
N CYS A 142 -2.93 8.00 -26.44
CA CYS A 142 -3.67 6.79 -26.06
C CYS A 142 -4.17 6.08 -27.34
N ASN A 143 -3.91 4.78 -27.47
CA ASN A 143 -4.60 3.96 -28.46
C ASN A 143 -5.96 3.50 -27.92
N GLU A 144 -6.88 3.11 -28.81
CA GLU A 144 -8.21 2.62 -28.39
C GLU A 144 -8.14 1.39 -27.46
N GLU A 145 -7.05 0.62 -27.56
CA GLU A 145 -6.77 -0.57 -26.76
C GLU A 145 -6.33 -0.26 -25.31
N THR A 146 -5.94 0.99 -25.01
CA THR A 146 -5.46 1.37 -23.68
C THR A 146 -6.58 1.14 -22.66
N SER A 147 -6.33 0.31 -21.65
CA SER A 147 -7.29 -0.02 -20.61
C SER A 147 -6.95 0.68 -19.29
N CYS A 148 -7.98 0.92 -18.48
CA CYS A 148 -7.79 1.24 -17.08
C CYS A 148 -7.09 0.08 -16.35
N TYR A 149 -6.37 0.38 -15.26
CA TYR A 149 -5.59 -0.61 -14.51
C TYR A 149 -6.45 -1.77 -13.97
N GLU A 150 -7.70 -1.50 -13.58
CA GLU A 150 -8.64 -2.52 -13.17
C GLU A 150 -9.74 -2.72 -14.21
N LYS A 151 -9.98 -3.98 -14.57
CA LYS A 151 -11.06 -4.35 -15.50
C LYS A 151 -12.46 -3.91 -15.06
N SER A 152 -12.66 -3.70 -13.75
CA SER A 152 -13.95 -3.23 -13.21
C SER A 152 -14.14 -1.72 -13.28
N GLU A 153 -13.11 -0.96 -13.65
CA GLU A 153 -13.20 0.48 -13.80
C GLU A 153 -14.04 0.86 -15.01
N LYS A 154 -14.75 1.97 -14.88
CA LYS A 154 -15.45 2.59 -16.00
C LYS A 154 -14.45 3.42 -16.78
N LYS A 155 -14.20 3.01 -18.02
CA LYS A 155 -13.40 3.75 -19.01
C LYS A 155 -14.27 4.80 -19.71
N ILE A 156 -13.81 6.03 -19.76
CA ILE A 156 -14.42 7.13 -20.54
C ILE A 156 -13.34 7.70 -21.44
N SER A 157 -13.48 7.51 -22.74
CA SER A 157 -12.60 8.15 -23.72
C SER A 157 -13.07 9.57 -23.98
N ASN A 158 -12.17 10.55 -23.86
CA ASN A 158 -12.47 11.96 -24.09
C ASN A 158 -11.31 12.56 -24.90
N ASN A 159 -11.59 13.38 -25.92
CA ASN A 159 -10.62 13.82 -26.95
C ASN A 159 -9.17 13.99 -26.44
N GLY A 160 -8.35 12.95 -26.60
CA GLY A 160 -6.92 12.93 -26.27
C GLY A 160 -6.50 12.18 -25.00
N TYR A 161 -7.43 11.74 -24.13
CA TYR A 161 -7.10 11.01 -22.90
C TYR A 161 -8.17 9.98 -22.50
N ILE A 162 -7.83 9.11 -21.55
CA ILE A 162 -8.76 8.15 -20.96
C ILE A 162 -8.97 8.51 -19.49
N LEU A 163 -10.23 8.73 -19.10
CA LEU A 163 -10.63 8.86 -17.71
C LEU A 163 -11.07 7.50 -17.18
N CYS A 164 -10.43 7.06 -16.11
CA CYS A 164 -10.74 5.81 -15.42
C CYS A 164 -11.42 6.11 -14.09
N GLU A 165 -12.66 5.64 -13.93
CA GLU A 165 -13.45 5.85 -12.72
C GLU A 165 -13.72 4.53 -12.00
N GLY A 166 -13.70 4.58 -10.67
CA GLY A 166 -14.04 3.43 -9.86
C GLY A 166 -14.55 3.79 -8.47
N SER A 167 -14.78 2.75 -7.67
CA SER A 167 -15.19 2.90 -6.28
C SER A 167 -14.68 1.75 -5.43
N GLY A 168 -14.55 2.01 -4.13
CA GLY A 168 -14.02 1.03 -3.20
C GLY A 168 -14.27 1.35 -1.74
N VAL A 169 -13.54 0.62 -0.90
CA VAL A 169 -13.55 0.75 0.55
C VAL A 169 -12.18 1.19 1.00
N ILE A 170 -12.16 2.19 1.88
CA ILE A 170 -10.93 2.67 2.52
C ILE A 170 -10.57 1.68 3.62
N LYS A 171 -9.33 1.23 3.63
CA LYS A 171 -8.76 0.50 4.76
C LYS A 171 -7.52 1.22 5.28
N VAL A 172 -7.28 1.11 6.57
CA VAL A 172 -6.20 1.83 7.25
C VAL A 172 -5.36 0.86 8.06
N TYR A 173 -4.05 1.09 8.03
CA TYR A 173 -3.09 0.50 8.97
C TYR A 173 -2.10 1.57 9.40
N LYS A 174 -2.14 1.93 10.69
CA LYS A 174 -1.43 3.11 11.20
C LYS A 174 -1.78 4.34 10.36
N ASN A 175 -0.78 4.98 9.75
CA ASN A 175 -0.97 6.13 8.88
C ASN A 175 -1.10 5.77 7.40
N LEU A 176 -1.02 4.49 7.01
CA LEU A 176 -1.27 4.08 5.63
C LEU A 176 -2.77 3.97 5.35
N VAL A 177 -3.14 4.43 4.17
CA VAL A 177 -4.49 4.41 3.63
C VAL A 177 -4.46 3.59 2.35
N TRP A 178 -5.06 2.40 2.42
CA TRP A 178 -5.19 1.51 1.29
C TRP A 178 -6.56 1.68 0.65
N LEU A 179 -6.53 2.11 -0.61
CA LEU A 179 -7.69 2.19 -1.48
C LEU A 179 -7.91 0.82 -2.14
N GLN A 180 -8.62 -0.07 -1.46
CA GLN A 180 -8.83 -1.44 -1.95
C GLN A 180 -9.56 -1.38 -3.31
N LYS A 181 -8.87 -1.77 -4.40
CA LYS A 181 -9.21 -1.70 -5.85
C LYS A 181 -8.49 -0.60 -6.63
N PHE A 182 -7.92 0.40 -6.01
CA PHE A 182 -7.05 1.34 -6.70
C PHE A 182 -5.59 0.89 -6.51
N GLY A 183 -4.80 0.96 -7.58
CA GLY A 183 -3.36 0.73 -7.52
C GLY A 183 -2.91 -0.70 -7.18
N LYS A 184 -3.72 -1.74 -7.47
CA LYS A 184 -3.24 -3.13 -7.30
C LYS A 184 -2.02 -3.44 -8.15
N GLU A 185 -1.88 -2.80 -9.30
CA GLU A 185 -0.69 -2.95 -10.16
C GLU A 185 0.41 -1.94 -9.82
N THR A 186 0.06 -0.77 -9.26
CA THR A 186 1.01 0.32 -8.99
C THR A 186 1.60 0.27 -7.57
N ASN A 187 1.08 -0.59 -6.68
CA ASN A 187 1.40 -0.62 -5.24
C ASN A 187 1.27 0.77 -4.59
N GLU A 188 0.35 1.59 -5.09
CA GLU A 188 0.16 2.96 -4.63
C GLU A 188 -0.66 2.99 -3.35
N TYR A 189 -0.04 3.48 -2.29
CA TYR A 189 -0.70 3.76 -1.02
C TYR A 189 -0.78 5.27 -0.83
N ILE A 190 -1.93 5.73 -0.35
CA ILE A 190 -2.03 7.06 0.26
C ILE A 190 -1.59 6.92 1.72
N PHE A 191 -1.12 7.99 2.32
CA PHE A 191 -0.81 8.02 3.73
C PHE A 191 -1.26 9.31 4.39
N LEU A 192 -1.33 9.30 5.72
CA LEU A 192 -1.63 10.44 6.55
C LEU A 192 -0.33 11.07 7.06
N LYS A 193 -0.10 12.33 6.71
CA LYS A 193 0.95 13.19 7.27
C LYS A 193 0.28 14.41 7.85
N GLU A 194 0.45 14.66 9.15
CA GLU A 194 -0.16 15.81 9.86
C GLU A 194 -1.67 15.96 9.62
N HIS A 195 -2.42 14.85 9.66
CA HIS A 195 -3.86 14.82 9.37
C HIS A 195 -4.25 15.27 7.96
N LYS A 196 -3.32 15.22 6.99
CA LYS A 196 -3.59 15.41 5.56
C LYS A 196 -3.32 14.11 4.82
N LEU A 197 -4.10 13.86 3.76
CA LEU A 197 -3.86 12.76 2.85
C LEU A 197 -2.72 13.13 1.90
N CYS A 198 -1.84 12.18 1.68
CA CYS A 198 -0.61 12.34 0.93
C CYS A 198 -0.36 11.15 0.02
N MET A 199 0.22 11.40 -1.15
CA MET A 199 0.63 10.37 -2.10
C MET A 199 2.16 10.40 -2.27
N PRO A 200 2.82 9.24 -2.40
CA PRO A 200 4.26 9.19 -2.69
C PRO A 200 4.61 10.00 -3.94
N GLY A 201 5.63 10.84 -3.84
CA GLY A 201 6.09 11.70 -4.94
C GLY A 201 5.33 13.03 -5.10
N MET A 202 4.32 13.31 -4.26
CA MET A 202 3.80 14.68 -4.12
C MET A 202 4.80 15.56 -3.36
N ASP A 203 5.18 16.70 -3.93
CA ASP A 203 6.08 17.67 -3.27
C ASP A 203 5.55 18.11 -1.90
N GLU A 204 4.23 18.32 -1.79
CA GLU A 204 3.55 18.70 -0.53
C GLU A 204 3.67 17.65 0.58
N CYS A 205 4.13 16.45 0.24
CA CYS A 205 4.25 15.31 1.14
C CYS A 205 5.70 14.98 1.50
N MET A 206 6.68 15.59 0.82
CA MET A 206 8.10 15.48 1.17
C MET A 206 8.42 16.36 2.40
N ASP A 207 9.43 15.96 3.18
CA ASP A 207 10.03 16.78 4.24
C ASP A 207 11.15 17.65 3.67
#